data_AF-A0A970F2F7-F1
#
_entry.id   AF-A0A970F2F7-F1
#
_cell.length_a   1.000
_cell.length_b   1.000
_cell.length_c   1.000
_cell.angle_alpha   90.00
_cell.angle_beta   90.00
_cell.angle_gamma   90.00
#
_symmetry.space_group_name_H-M   'P 1'
#
loop_
_entity.id
_entity.type
_entity.pdbx_description
1 polymer ?
#
loop_
_entity_poly.entity_id
_entity_poly.type
_entity_poly.pdbx_seq_one_letter_code
_entity_poly.pdbx_strand_id
1 'polypeptide(L)'
;MLRNQRGFTLVELMIVIVIIGVLAAIAVPAYSSYVSKAQERTCEANRRTISTAATMYYIENIENDNKYATDIDDLSDYLDNVDSLKCPAGGEYELVEDSFDVTCSEH
;
A
#
# COMPACT_ATOMS: atom_id res chain seq x y z
N MET A 1 57.52 -2.86 19.00
CA MET A 1 56.40 -2.51 18.10
C MET A 1 55.48 -1.53 18.83
N LEU A 2 55.63 -0.23 18.61
CA LEU A 2 54.74 0.77 19.18
C LEU A 2 53.47 0.81 18.33
N ARG A 3 52.40 0.15 18.80
CA ARG A 3 51.07 0.22 18.19
C ARG A 3 50.56 1.65 18.37
N ASN A 4 50.47 2.39 17.26
CA ASN A 4 49.89 3.73 17.19
C ASN A 4 48.36 3.65 17.38
N GLN A 5 47.91 3.54 18.62
CA GLN A 5 46.49 3.51 18.96
C GLN A 5 45.92 4.93 18.86
N ARG A 6 45.48 5.31 17.65
CA ARG A 6 44.64 6.50 17.45
C ARG A 6 43.22 6.14 17.90
N GLY A 7 42.92 6.42 19.17
CA GLY A 7 41.56 6.32 19.69
C GLY A 7 40.66 7.39 19.08
N PHE A 8 39.41 7.04 18.80
CA PHE A 8 38.37 7.96 18.35
C PHE A 8 38.12 9.02 19.42
N THR A 9 38.02 10.30 19.06
CA THR A 9 37.74 11.34 20.06
C THR A 9 36.24 11.41 20.35
N LEU A 10 35.87 11.70 21.61
CA LEU A 10 34.44 11.88 21.97
C LEU A 10 33.80 13.03 21.19
N VAL A 11 34.56 14.07 20.88
CA VAL A 11 34.12 15.23 20.09
C VAL A 11 33.76 14.83 18.66
N GLU A 12 34.59 13.97 18.05
CA GLU A 12 34.37 13.48 16.69
C GLU A 12 33.09 12.63 16.60
N LEU A 13 32.78 11.83 17.64
CA LEU A 13 31.51 11.12 17.73
C LEU A 13 30.32 12.08 17.90
N MET A 14 30.46 13.13 18.72
CA MET A 14 29.39 14.10 18.95
C MET A 14 29.00 14.85 17.66
N ILE A 15 29.97 15.29 16.86
CA ILE A 15 29.70 15.98 15.59
C ILE A 15 28.94 15.05 14.63
N VAL A 16 29.31 13.77 14.55
CA VAL A 16 28.65 12.78 13.69
C VAL A 16 27.18 12.61 14.09
N ILE A 17 26.88 12.48 15.39
CA ILE A 17 25.49 12.34 15.87
C ILE A 17 24.66 13.58 15.55
N VAL A 18 25.24 14.78 15.68
CA VAL A 18 24.56 16.03 15.32
C VAL A 18 24.21 16.06 13.83
N ILE A 19 25.14 15.70 12.95
CA ILE A 19 24.90 15.67 11.50
C ILE A 19 23.82 14.62 11.16
N ILE A 20 23.90 13.40 11.72
CA ILE A 20 22.89 12.36 11.53
C ILE A 20 21.53 12.82 12.03
N GLY A 21 21.46 13.52 13.16
CA GLY A 21 20.21 14.06 13.72
C GLY A 21 19.53 15.06 12.78
N VAL A 22 20.30 15.98 12.18
CA VAL A 22 19.77 16.95 11.20
C VAL A 22 19.25 16.24 9.95
N LEU A 23 20.00 15.27 9.42
CA LEU A 23 19.59 14.50 8.25
C LEU A 23 18.33 13.67 8.52
N ALA A 24 18.25 13.00 9.68
CA ALA A 24 17.10 12.20 10.07
C ALA A 24 15.83 13.05 10.23
N ALA A 25 15.94 14.25 10.79
CA ALA A 25 14.81 15.17 10.97
C ALA A 25 14.12 15.54 9.65
N ILE A 26 14.87 15.63 8.54
CA ILE A 26 14.32 15.91 7.20
C ILE A 26 13.92 14.61 6.50
N ALA A 27 14.74 13.56 6.60
CA ALA A 27 14.56 12.32 5.88
C ALA A 27 13.32 11.54 6.34
N VAL A 28 13.04 11.48 7.64
CA VAL A 28 11.90 10.71 8.20
C VAL A 28 10.53 11.19 7.69
N PRO A 29 10.16 12.48 7.79
CA PRO A 29 8.87 12.94 7.28
C PRO A 29 8.77 12.84 5.76
N ALA A 30 9.86 13.09 5.04
CA ALA A 30 9.91 12.93 3.59
C ALA A 30 9.65 11.47 3.19
N TYR A 31 10.39 10.53 3.78
CA TYR A 31 10.24 9.10 3.52
C TYR A 31 8.82 8.61 3.84
N SER A 32 8.25 9.01 4.98
CA SER A 32 6.87 8.69 5.35
C SER A 32 5.87 9.16 4.29
N SER A 33 5.99 10.41 3.80
CA SER A 33 5.13 10.91 2.73
C SER A 33 5.29 10.14 1.42
N TYR A 34 6.51 9.74 1.06
CA TYR A 34 6.75 8.91 -0.13
C TYR A 34 6.10 7.54 -0.02
N VAL A 35 6.24 6.88 1.13
CA VAL A 35 5.60 5.57 1.37
C VAL A 35 4.08 5.70 1.33
N SER A 36 3.50 6.70 2.00
CA SER A 36 2.06 6.94 2.00
C SER A 36 1.51 7.16 0.58
N LYS A 37 2.18 7.97 -0.25
CA LYS A 37 1.79 8.16 -1.65
C LYS A 37 1.91 6.88 -2.47
N ALA A 38 2.94 6.07 -2.23
CA ALA A 38 3.08 4.79 -2.92
C ALA A 38 1.96 3.81 -2.54
N GLN A 39 1.57 3.78 -1.26
CA GLN A 39 0.44 3.00 -0.77
C GLN A 39 -0.87 3.46 -1.42
N GLU A 40 -1.12 4.77 -1.48
CA GLU A 40 -2.29 5.35 -2.13
C GLU A 40 -2.40 4.96 -3.61
N ARG A 41 -1.29 5.09 -4.36
CA ARG A 41 -1.24 4.70 -5.79
C ARG A 41 -1.46 3.22 -6.00
N THR A 42 -0.92 2.39 -5.11
CA THR A 42 -1.11 0.94 -5.20
C THR A 42 -2.54 0.56 -4.86
N CYS A 43 -3.14 1.21 -3.85
CA CYS A 43 -4.55 1.04 -3.51
C CYS A 43 -5.47 1.42 -4.67
N GLU A 44 -5.21 2.56 -5.32
CA GLU A 44 -5.94 3.00 -6.51
C GLU A 44 -5.83 1.98 -7.65
N ALA A 45 -4.64 1.43 -7.88
CA ALA A 45 -4.42 0.39 -8.90
C ALA A 45 -5.21 -0.89 -8.56
N ASN A 46 -5.16 -1.36 -7.31
CA ASN A 46 -5.90 -2.54 -6.87
C ASN A 46 -7.42 -2.34 -7.03
N ARG A 47 -7.96 -1.18 -6.63
CA ARG A 47 -9.39 -0.85 -6.82
C ARG A 47 -9.82 -0.93 -8.28
N ARG A 48 -8.97 -0.46 -9.22
CA ARG A 48 -9.25 -0.57 -10.66
C ARG A 48 -9.22 -2.01 -11.15
N THR A 49 -8.29 -2.83 -10.65
CA THR A 49 -8.24 -4.26 -10.97
C THR A 49 -9.49 -4.99 -10.46
N ILE A 50 -9.89 -4.73 -9.22
CA ILE A 50 -11.12 -5.29 -8.64
C ILE A 50 -12.36 -4.83 -9.42
N SER A 51 -12.45 -3.54 -9.75
CA SER A 51 -13.54 -3.00 -10.57
C SER A 51 -13.64 -3.66 -11.94
N THR A 52 -12.49 -3.95 -12.56
CA THR A 52 -12.42 -4.68 -13.83
C THR A 52 -12.94 -6.12 -13.66
N ALA A 53 -12.56 -6.80 -12.58
CA ALA A 53 -13.09 -8.13 -12.26
C ALA A 53 -14.60 -8.11 -12.00
N ALA A 54 -15.11 -7.13 -11.24
CA ALA A 54 -16.53 -6.94 -11.01
C ALA A 54 -17.31 -6.69 -12.31
N THR A 55 -16.72 -5.94 -13.25
CA THR A 55 -17.29 -5.75 -14.59
C THR A 55 -17.37 -7.06 -15.36
N MET A 56 -16.32 -7.89 -15.30
CA MET A 56 -16.31 -9.20 -15.97
C MET A 56 -17.34 -10.15 -15.38
N TYR A 57 -17.45 -10.21 -14.04
CA TYR A 57 -18.46 -10.97 -13.33
C TYR A 57 -19.88 -10.56 -13.79
N TYR A 58 -20.15 -9.26 -13.88
CA TYR A 58 -21.44 -8.77 -14.33
C TYR A 58 -21.73 -9.21 -15.76
N ILE A 59 -20.76 -9.07 -16.69
CA ILE A 59 -20.92 -9.45 -18.10
C ILE A 59 -21.32 -10.93 -18.24
N GLU A 60 -20.71 -11.81 -17.45
CA GLU A 60 -21.04 -13.24 -17.46
C GLU A 60 -22.45 -13.53 -16.89
N ASN A 61 -22.92 -12.70 -15.96
CA ASN A 61 -24.22 -12.83 -15.32
C ASN A 61 -25.32 -11.94 -15.93
N ILE A 62 -25.09 -11.30 -17.08
CA ILE A 62 -26.13 -10.50 -17.77
C ILE A 62 -27.37 -11.33 -18.07
N GLU A 63 -27.19 -12.57 -18.54
CA GLU A 63 -28.32 -13.45 -18.85
C GLU A 63 -28.97 -14.04 -17.59
N ASN A 64 -28.27 -13.99 -16.45
CA ASN A 64 -28.68 -14.52 -15.15
C ASN A 64 -28.98 -13.37 -14.17
N ASP A 65 -30.01 -12.58 -14.49
CA ASP A 65 -30.58 -11.54 -13.61
C ASP A 65 -29.76 -10.24 -13.46
N ASN A 66 -28.83 -9.94 -14.39
CA ASN A 66 -27.98 -8.73 -14.34
C ASN A 66 -27.32 -8.54 -12.96
N LYS A 67 -26.77 -9.61 -12.40
CA LYS A 67 -26.27 -9.61 -11.02
C LYS A 67 -24.92 -8.90 -10.92
N TYR A 68 -24.84 -7.90 -10.03
CA TYR A 68 -23.57 -7.30 -9.60
C TYR A 68 -22.88 -8.18 -8.56
N ALA A 69 -21.54 -8.12 -8.51
CA ALA A 69 -20.79 -8.74 -7.42
C ALA A 69 -21.07 -7.97 -6.12
N THR A 70 -21.43 -8.70 -5.07
CA THR A 70 -21.79 -8.12 -3.76
C THR A 70 -20.70 -8.34 -2.73
N ASP A 71 -19.90 -9.39 -2.91
CA ASP A 71 -18.74 -9.69 -2.11
C ASP A 71 -17.50 -9.83 -3.00
N ILE A 72 -16.34 -9.52 -2.44
CA ILE A 72 -15.07 -9.71 -3.12
C ILE A 72 -14.80 -11.20 -3.39
N ASP A 73 -15.34 -12.10 -2.57
CA ASP A 73 -15.26 -13.55 -2.77
C ASP A 73 -15.99 -14.01 -4.05
N ASP A 74 -17.01 -13.26 -4.50
CA ASP A 74 -17.69 -13.51 -5.79
C ASP A 74 -16.72 -13.34 -6.99
N LEU A 75 -15.57 -12.68 -6.78
CA LEU A 75 -14.57 -12.40 -7.80
C LEU A 75 -13.40 -13.39 -7.81
N SER A 76 -13.47 -14.46 -7.02
CA SER A 76 -12.41 -15.47 -6.89
C SER A 76 -12.03 -16.18 -8.21
N ASP A 77 -12.97 -16.25 -9.17
CA ASP A 77 -12.69 -16.79 -10.50
C ASP A 77 -11.95 -15.80 -11.42
N TYR A 78 -11.93 -14.51 -11.09
CA TYR A 78 -11.33 -13.44 -11.90
C TYR A 78 -10.08 -12.82 -11.27
N LEU A 79 -9.87 -13.04 -9.96
CA LEU A 79 -8.76 -12.48 -9.20
C LEU A 79 -8.01 -13.59 -8.45
N ASP A 80 -6.70 -13.64 -8.62
CA ASP A 80 -5.85 -14.54 -7.87
C ASP A 80 -5.70 -14.10 -6.40
N ASN A 81 -5.79 -15.05 -5.48
CA ASN A 81 -5.53 -14.86 -4.03
C ASN A 81 -6.35 -13.73 -3.40
N VAL A 82 -7.66 -13.74 -3.63
CA VAL A 82 -8.62 -12.77 -3.09
C VAL A 82 -8.46 -12.52 -1.58
N ASP A 83 -8.24 -13.59 -0.79
CA ASP A 83 -8.00 -13.50 0.67
C ASP A 83 -6.78 -12.64 1.06
N SER A 84 -5.81 -12.52 0.15
CA SER A 84 -4.58 -11.76 0.39
C SER A 84 -4.67 -10.31 -0.08
N LEU A 85 -5.78 -9.94 -0.74
CA LEU A 85 -5.97 -8.64 -1.35
C LEU A 85 -6.29 -7.59 -0.29
N LYS A 86 -5.25 -7.04 0.32
CA LYS A 86 -5.36 -5.96 1.32
C LYS A 86 -4.75 -4.67 0.79
N CYS A 87 -5.31 -3.55 1.23
CA CYS A 87 -4.70 -2.25 0.95
C CYS A 87 -3.32 -2.18 1.63
N PRO A 88 -2.27 -1.68 0.95
CA PRO A 88 -0.95 -1.50 1.55
C PRO A 88 -0.91 -0.54 2.75
N ALA A 89 -1.95 0.29 2.91
CA ALA A 89 -2.15 1.15 4.08
C ALA A 89 -2.83 0.42 5.26
N GLY A 90 -3.34 -0.80 5.06
CA GLY A 90 -4.00 -1.61 6.09
C GLY A 90 -5.53 -1.74 5.94
N GLY A 91 -6.13 -1.02 4.99
CA GLY A 91 -7.57 -1.05 4.73
C GLY A 91 -8.07 -2.29 3.98
N GLU A 92 -9.38 -2.47 4.02
CA GLU A 92 -10.10 -3.51 3.29
C GLU A 92 -10.81 -2.89 2.09
N TYR A 93 -11.01 -3.69 1.05
CA TYR A 93 -11.73 -3.29 -0.16
C TYR A 93 -13.19 -3.70 -0.01
N GLU A 94 -14.10 -2.83 -0.43
CA GLU A 94 -15.54 -3.10 -0.41
C GLU A 94 -16.12 -2.76 -1.78
N LEU A 95 -17.07 -3.59 -2.25
CA LEU A 95 -17.81 -3.34 -3.48
C LEU A 95 -19.02 -2.47 -3.16
N VAL A 96 -19.28 -1.47 -3.99
CA VAL A 96 -20.48 -0.64 -3.86
C VAL A 96 -21.65 -1.37 -4.50
N GLU A 97 -22.78 -1.46 -3.78
CA GLU A 97 -24.01 -2.08 -4.28
C GLU A 97 -24.44 -1.49 -5.62
N ASP A 98 -24.87 -2.35 -6.55
CA ASP A 98 -25.33 -2.00 -7.90
C ASP A 98 -24.36 -1.12 -8.71
N SER A 99 -23.05 -1.19 -8.40
CA SER A 99 -22.00 -0.45 -9.10
C SER A 99 -20.77 -1.33 -9.37
N PHE A 100 -19.90 -0.84 -10.23
CA PHE A 100 -18.55 -1.39 -10.44
C PHE A 100 -17.50 -0.66 -9.59
N ASP A 101 -17.93 0.30 -8.78
CA ASP A 101 -17.05 1.07 -7.92
C ASP A 101 -16.60 0.23 -6.72
N VAL A 102 -15.32 0.39 -6.39
CA VAL A 102 -14.68 -0.27 -5.25
C VAL A 102 -14.24 0.81 -4.29
N THR A 103 -14.60 0.72 -3.02
CA THR A 103 -14.16 1.59 -1.92
C THR A 103 -13.04 0.93 -1.12
N CYS A 104 -12.27 1.74 -0.40
CA CYS A 104 -11.25 1.26 0.53
C CYS A 104 -11.43 1.97 1.87
N SER A 105 -11.37 1.26 2.99
CA SER A 105 -11.63 1.84 4.32
C SER A 105 -10.61 2.92 4.73
N GLU A 106 -9.41 2.88 4.15
CA GLU A 106 -8.33 3.84 4.45
C GLU A 106 -8.26 5.01 3.45
N HIS A 107 -8.82 4.88 2.24
CA HIS A 107 -8.67 5.81 1.10
C HIS A 107 -9.95 5.98 0.28
#